data_AF-A0A170TWF3-F1
#
_entry.id   AF-A0A170TWF3-F1
#
_cell.length_a   1.000
_cell.length_b   1.000
_cell.length_c   1.000
_cell.angle_alpha   90.00
_cell.angle_beta   90.00
_cell.angle_gamma   90.00
#
_symmetry.space_group_name_H-M   'P 1'
#
loop_
_entity.id
_entity.type
_entity.pdbx_description
1 polymer ?
#
loop_
_entity_poly.entity_id
_entity_poly.type
_entity_poly.pdbx_seq_one_letter_code
_entity_poly.pdbx_strand_id
1 'polypeptide(L)'
;APPPVTQPQVITVAAPVRPQQQQQIQRTQQQITPTQVRYLLSAYRVGMLAMETIARRVHDDRPNAKYARNPPYGDDVKWLLRIAEKLGTQYLQQFCVSAVNSIVSPFILHDVAIEAAHFLQEIILHLYY
;
A
#
# COMPACT_ATOMS: atom_id res chain seq x y z
N ALA A 1 -30.74 59.61 -20.36
CA ALA A 1 -31.42 58.43 -19.78
C ALA A 1 -32.37 57.85 -20.83
N PRO A 2 -32.52 56.51 -20.95
CA PRO A 2 -31.53 55.43 -21.08
C PRO A 2 -31.31 55.04 -22.57
N PRO A 3 -30.41 54.09 -22.89
CA PRO A 3 -30.85 52.98 -23.76
C PRO A 3 -30.38 51.58 -23.30
N PRO A 4 -30.98 50.50 -23.84
CA PRO A 4 -30.80 49.12 -23.39
C PRO A 4 -29.77 48.30 -24.19
N VAL A 5 -29.18 47.36 -23.45
CA VAL A 5 -28.44 46.11 -23.75
C VAL A 5 -28.14 45.71 -25.22
N THR A 6 -26.85 45.46 -25.51
CA THR A 6 -26.40 44.48 -26.53
C THR A 6 -25.18 43.72 -26.02
N GLN A 7 -25.22 42.39 -26.17
CA GLN A 7 -24.24 41.40 -25.71
C GLN A 7 -22.89 41.47 -26.47
N PRO A 8 -21.78 41.00 -25.89
CA PRO A 8 -20.45 41.09 -26.51
C PRO A 8 -20.23 40.06 -27.63
N GLN A 9 -19.64 40.57 -28.71
CA GLN A 9 -19.07 39.86 -29.85
C GLN A 9 -17.85 39.03 -29.42
N VAL A 10 -17.70 37.79 -29.90
CA VAL A 10 -16.39 37.12 -29.99
C VAL A 10 -16.21 36.54 -31.40
N ILE A 11 -15.01 36.81 -31.91
CA ILE A 11 -14.51 36.80 -33.28
C ILE A 11 -14.36 35.36 -33.85
N THR A 12 -14.69 35.22 -35.13
CA THR A 12 -14.45 34.10 -36.07
C THR A 12 -12.92 33.95 -36.32
N VAL A 13 -12.28 32.80 -36.58
CA VAL A 13 -12.11 32.15 -37.91
C VAL A 13 -11.19 30.90 -37.81
N ALA A 14 -11.70 29.78 -38.33
CA ALA A 14 -11.13 28.63 -39.09
C ALA A 14 -9.76 27.93 -38.84
N ALA A 15 -9.88 26.62 -38.53
CA ALA A 15 -9.24 25.41 -39.12
C ALA A 15 -7.74 25.06 -38.86
N PRO A 16 -7.26 23.78 -39.00
CA PRO A 16 -7.92 22.49 -39.26
C PRO A 16 -7.53 21.30 -38.31
N VAL A 17 -8.31 20.21 -38.39
CA VAL A 17 -8.11 18.80 -37.96
C VAL A 17 -6.81 18.35 -37.25
N ARG A 18 -6.97 17.64 -36.12
CA ARG A 18 -6.36 16.30 -35.90
C ARG A 18 -7.27 15.41 -35.01
N PRO A 19 -7.78 14.28 -35.54
CA PRO A 19 -8.50 13.29 -34.77
C PRO A 19 -7.52 12.27 -34.14
N GLN A 20 -7.96 11.66 -33.04
CA GLN A 20 -7.45 10.43 -32.42
C GLN A 20 -6.02 10.42 -31.87
N GLN A 21 -5.94 10.37 -30.54
CA GLN A 21 -5.17 9.35 -29.81
C GLN A 21 -6.08 8.90 -28.67
N GLN A 22 -7.01 7.96 -28.94
CA GLN A 22 -6.89 6.61 -28.41
C GLN A 22 -6.23 6.63 -27.03
N GLN A 23 -7.04 6.80 -25.98
CA GLN A 23 -6.73 6.32 -24.65
C GLN A 23 -6.56 4.82 -24.76
N GLN A 24 -5.35 4.44 -25.16
CA GLN A 24 -4.85 3.11 -25.15
C GLN A 24 -4.92 2.69 -23.68
N ILE A 25 -5.90 1.85 -23.37
CA ILE A 25 -5.94 0.99 -22.20
C ILE A 25 -4.73 0.06 -22.32
N GLN A 26 -3.53 0.63 -22.20
CA GLN A 26 -2.32 -0.11 -22.05
C GLN A 26 -2.34 -0.52 -20.58
N ARG A 27 -2.79 -1.75 -20.34
CA ARG A 27 -2.40 -2.50 -19.14
C ARG A 27 -0.88 -2.62 -19.17
N THR A 28 -0.19 -1.54 -18.80
CA THR A 28 1.25 -1.56 -18.57
C THR A 28 1.42 -2.43 -17.34
N GLN A 29 2.08 -3.58 -17.50
CA GLN A 29 2.77 -4.22 -16.39
C GLN A 29 3.52 -3.10 -15.67
N GLN A 30 3.05 -2.72 -14.49
CA GLN A 30 3.61 -1.61 -13.73
C GLN A 30 4.97 -2.07 -13.21
N GLN A 31 5.99 -1.96 -14.05
CA GLN A 31 7.36 -2.10 -13.60
C GLN A 31 7.59 -1.01 -12.55
N ILE A 32 7.80 -1.44 -11.31
CA ILE A 32 8.00 -0.54 -10.19
C ILE A 32 9.23 0.32 -10.51
N THR A 33 9.01 1.62 -10.64
CA THR A 33 10.08 2.57 -10.92
C THR A 33 11.02 2.67 -9.71
N PRO A 34 12.32 2.99 -9.91
CA PRO A 34 13.26 3.14 -8.79
C PRO A 34 12.80 4.20 -7.76
N THR A 35 12.03 5.19 -8.20
CA THR A 35 11.42 6.19 -7.31
C THR A 35 10.31 5.59 -6.44
N GLN A 36 9.46 4.71 -6.99
CA GLN A 36 8.45 3.99 -6.21
C GLN A 36 9.07 3.04 -5.19
N VAL A 37 10.18 2.38 -5.53
CA VAL A 37 10.93 1.54 -4.57
C VAL A 37 11.41 2.37 -3.37
N ARG A 38 11.91 3.58 -3.59
CA ARG A 38 12.31 4.48 -2.49
C ARG A 38 11.15 4.84 -1.57
N TYR A 39 9.98 5.15 -2.13
CA TYR A 39 8.78 5.45 -1.33
C TYR A 39 8.28 4.22 -0.55
N LEU A 40 8.29 3.03 -1.16
CA LEU A 40 7.97 1.78 -0.48
C LEU A 40 8.92 1.51 0.69
N LEU A 41 10.22 1.72 0.48
CA LEU A 41 11.22 1.55 1.54
C LEU A 41 11.02 2.53 2.70
N SER A 42 10.71 3.80 2.40
CA SER A 42 10.39 4.80 3.43
C SER A 42 9.13 4.42 4.21
N ALA A 43 8.07 3.99 3.52
CA ALA A 43 6.83 3.54 4.17
C ALA A 43 7.08 2.33 5.07
N TYR A 44 7.84 1.35 4.58
CA TYR A 44 8.25 0.17 5.35
C TYR A 44 9.00 0.55 6.62
N ARG A 45 10.01 1.42 6.52
CA ARG A 45 10.81 1.86 7.68
C ARG A 45 9.96 2.52 8.76
N VAL A 46 9.04 3.40 8.38
CA VAL A 46 8.12 4.04 9.34
C VAL A 46 7.14 3.02 9.93
N GLY A 47 6.62 2.10 9.11
CA GLY A 47 5.75 1.02 9.58
C GLY A 47 6.42 0.10 10.60
N MET A 48 7.70 -0.22 10.41
CA MET A 48 8.48 -1.01 11.36
C MET A 48 8.64 -0.31 12.71
N LEU A 49 8.91 1.01 12.70
CA LEU A 49 8.96 1.82 13.93
C LEU A 49 7.58 1.91 14.62
N ALA A 50 6.51 1.97 13.83
CA ALA A 50 5.15 1.96 14.36
C ALA A 50 4.83 0.62 15.04
N MET A 51 5.20 -0.50 14.45
CA MET A 51 5.06 -1.84 15.06
C MET A 51 5.78 -1.93 16.40
N GLU A 52 7.04 -1.46 16.48
CA GLU A 52 7.81 -1.44 17.73
C GLU A 52 7.18 -0.51 18.79
N THR A 53 6.45 0.52 18.36
CA THR A 53 5.68 1.39 19.26
C THR A 53 4.42 0.70 19.77
N ILE A 54 3.73 -0.05 18.90
CA ILE A 54 2.57 -0.88 19.28
C ILE A 54 3.01 -1.94 20.29
N ALA A 55 4.15 -2.61 20.08
CA ALA A 55 4.72 -3.59 21.02
C ALA A 55 4.77 -3.05 22.45
N ARG A 56 5.35 -1.85 22.62
CA ARG A 56 5.49 -1.19 23.92
C ARG A 56 4.14 -0.82 24.55
N ARG A 57 3.17 -0.33 23.76
CA ARG A 57 1.83 0.03 24.25
C ARG A 57 0.97 -1.18 24.59
N VAL A 58 1.13 -2.27 23.85
CA VAL A 58 0.39 -3.52 24.04
C VAL A 58 0.73 -4.18 25.38
N HIS A 59 1.92 -3.95 25.92
CA HIS A 59 2.27 -4.39 27.27
C HIS A 59 1.56 -3.58 28.38
N ASP A 60 1.12 -2.34 28.10
CA ASP A 60 0.50 -1.43 29.08
C ASP A 60 -1.06 -1.46 29.08
N ASP A 61 -1.69 -1.81 27.94
CA ASP A 61 -3.14 -1.66 27.77
C ASP A 61 -4.01 -2.85 28.22
N ARG A 62 -5.28 -2.53 28.58
CA ARG A 62 -6.34 -3.45 29.09
C ARG A 62 -6.39 -4.77 28.31
N PRO A 63 -6.47 -5.94 29.00
CA PRO A 63 -6.26 -7.25 28.39
C PRO A 63 -7.25 -7.60 27.26
N ASN A 64 -8.50 -7.16 27.32
CA ASN A 64 -9.54 -7.71 26.43
C ASN A 64 -9.57 -7.12 25.01
N ALA A 65 -9.05 -5.91 24.79
CA ALA A 65 -9.11 -5.25 23.49
C ALA A 65 -8.01 -5.71 22.51
N LYS A 66 -6.86 -6.14 23.03
CA LYS A 66 -5.67 -6.51 22.24
C LYS A 66 -5.67 -7.95 21.72
N TYR A 67 -6.40 -8.86 22.37
CA TYR A 67 -6.62 -10.25 21.88
C TYR A 67 -7.86 -10.40 21.00
N ALA A 68 -8.55 -9.30 20.69
CA ALA A 68 -9.68 -9.33 19.79
C ALA A 68 -9.27 -9.94 18.43
N ARG A 69 -10.24 -10.57 17.75
CA ARG A 69 -10.04 -11.10 16.40
C ARG A 69 -9.69 -10.01 15.39
N ASN A 70 -10.24 -8.80 15.59
CA ASN A 70 -9.99 -7.65 14.74
C ASN A 70 -9.65 -6.42 15.59
N PRO A 71 -8.41 -6.32 16.12
CA PRO A 71 -7.97 -5.12 16.79
C PRO A 71 -7.75 -4.00 15.76
N PRO A 72 -7.81 -2.73 16.17
CA PRO A 72 -7.78 -1.58 15.25
C PRO A 72 -6.51 -1.48 14.41
N TYR A 73 -5.39 -2.09 14.83
CA TYR A 73 -4.12 -2.09 14.10
C TYR A 73 -3.98 -3.25 13.09
N GLY A 74 -4.97 -4.16 12.99
CA GLY A 74 -4.84 -5.37 12.18
C GLY A 74 -4.69 -5.10 10.68
N ASP A 75 -5.41 -4.12 10.16
CA ASP A 75 -5.34 -3.74 8.75
C ASP A 75 -4.00 -3.11 8.39
N ASP A 76 -3.44 -2.28 9.27
CA ASP A 76 -2.12 -1.66 9.08
C ASP A 76 -0.99 -2.69 9.05
N VAL A 77 -1.07 -3.72 9.89
CA VAL A 77 -0.13 -4.85 9.88
C VAL A 77 -0.19 -5.61 8.56
N LYS A 78 -1.40 -5.94 8.10
CA LYS A 78 -1.60 -6.64 6.82
C LYS A 78 -1.10 -5.80 5.65
N TRP A 79 -1.33 -4.50 5.69
CA TRP A 79 -0.81 -3.58 4.68
C TRP A 79 0.73 -3.52 4.67
N LEU A 80 1.36 -3.48 5.85
CA LEU A 80 2.82 -3.48 5.98
C LEU A 80 3.44 -4.79 5.48
N LEU A 81 2.79 -5.93 5.72
CA LEU A 81 3.17 -7.23 5.15
C LEU A 81 3.24 -7.17 3.61
N ARG A 82 2.22 -6.59 2.95
CA ARG A 82 2.22 -6.43 1.48
C ARG A 82 3.36 -5.54 0.97
N ILE A 83 3.78 -4.56 1.76
CA ILE A 83 4.95 -3.76 1.41
C ILE A 83 6.22 -4.60 1.54
N ALA A 84 6.35 -5.38 2.61
CA ALA A 84 7.50 -6.25 2.82
C ALA A 84 7.64 -7.29 1.68
N GLU A 85 6.54 -7.90 1.24
CA GLU A 85 6.49 -8.80 0.07
C GLU A 85 7.02 -8.12 -1.20
N LYS A 86 6.60 -6.87 -1.47
CA LYS A 86 7.06 -6.10 -2.64
C LYS A 86 8.53 -5.72 -2.59
N LEU A 87 9.10 -5.58 -1.39
CA LEU A 87 10.51 -5.25 -1.18
C LEU A 87 11.41 -6.50 -1.21
N GLY A 88 10.87 -7.67 -0.87
CA GLY A 88 11.53 -8.97 -0.96
C GLY A 88 11.70 -9.69 0.38
N THR A 89 12.25 -10.91 0.31
CA THR A 89 12.32 -11.87 1.42
C THR A 89 13.07 -11.35 2.65
N GLN A 90 14.11 -10.55 2.48
CA GLN A 90 14.88 -9.95 3.59
C GLN A 90 14.01 -9.00 4.43
N TYR A 91 13.18 -8.18 3.78
CA TYR A 91 12.26 -7.28 4.46
C TYR A 91 11.10 -8.05 5.10
N LEU A 92 10.61 -9.09 4.43
CA LEU A 92 9.59 -9.98 4.99
C LEU A 92 10.08 -10.65 6.29
N GLN A 93 11.32 -11.16 6.31
CA GLN A 93 11.89 -11.77 7.51
C GLN A 93 11.96 -10.78 8.68
N GLN A 94 12.48 -9.56 8.43
CA GLN A 94 12.57 -8.52 9.44
C GLN A 94 11.18 -8.13 9.97
N PHE A 95 10.20 -8.01 9.09
CA PHE A 95 8.81 -7.82 9.45
C PHE A 95 8.29 -8.94 10.34
N CYS A 96 8.49 -10.22 9.98
CA CYS A 96 8.03 -11.36 10.78
C CYS A 96 8.64 -11.35 12.19
N VAL A 97 9.94 -11.06 12.33
CA VAL A 97 10.59 -10.94 13.64
C VAL A 97 10.00 -9.80 14.46
N SER A 98 9.72 -8.64 13.84
CA SER A 98 9.05 -7.53 14.54
C SER A 98 7.61 -7.88 14.91
N ALA A 99 6.88 -8.54 14.02
CA ALA A 99 5.47 -8.91 14.19
C ALA A 99 5.26 -9.81 15.41
N VAL A 100 6.06 -10.88 15.56
CA VAL A 100 5.94 -11.81 16.69
C VAL A 100 6.22 -11.15 18.04
N ASN A 101 7.05 -10.10 18.05
CA ASN A 101 7.36 -9.35 19.27
C ASN A 101 6.34 -8.24 19.56
N SER A 102 5.64 -7.75 18.53
CA SER A 102 4.80 -6.55 18.64
C SER A 102 3.30 -6.85 18.69
N ILE A 103 2.88 -7.97 18.10
CA ILE A 103 1.47 -8.33 17.92
C ILE A 103 1.10 -9.42 18.93
N VAL A 104 0.09 -9.14 19.75
CA VAL A 104 -0.42 -10.12 20.72
C VAL A 104 -1.67 -10.87 20.25
N SER A 105 -2.33 -10.39 19.19
CA SER A 105 -3.52 -11.06 18.66
C SER A 105 -3.09 -12.32 17.90
N PRO A 106 -3.48 -13.52 18.35
CA PRO A 106 -3.11 -14.77 17.68
C PRO A 106 -3.72 -14.88 16.28
N PHE A 107 -4.87 -14.23 16.04
CA PHE A 107 -5.55 -14.25 14.75
C PHE A 107 -4.78 -13.46 13.69
N ILE A 108 -4.25 -12.28 14.05
CA ILE A 108 -3.41 -11.50 13.12
C ILE A 108 -2.12 -12.25 12.84
N LEU A 109 -1.46 -12.79 13.88
CA LEU A 109 -0.22 -13.57 13.69
C LEU A 109 -0.44 -14.78 12.79
N HIS A 110 -1.56 -15.49 12.97
CA HIS A 110 -1.96 -16.59 12.12
C HIS A 110 -2.15 -16.16 10.66
N ASP A 111 -2.92 -15.09 10.42
CA ASP A 111 -3.13 -14.57 9.06
C ASP A 111 -1.81 -14.15 8.40
N VAL A 112 -0.94 -13.47 9.15
CA VAL A 112 0.39 -13.05 8.70
C VAL A 112 1.26 -14.27 8.35
N ALA A 113 1.24 -15.31 9.18
CA ALA A 113 2.04 -16.51 8.97
C ALA A 113 1.60 -17.27 7.71
N ILE A 114 0.29 -17.44 7.51
CA ILE A 114 -0.25 -18.09 6.31
C ILE A 114 0.16 -17.32 5.05
N GLU A 115 -0.03 -16.01 5.05
CA GLU A 115 0.26 -15.19 3.88
C GLU A 115 1.77 -15.18 3.56
N ALA A 116 2.63 -15.03 4.57
CA ALA A 116 4.07 -15.12 4.39
C ALA A 116 4.51 -16.50 3.87
N ALA A 117 3.88 -17.58 4.33
CA ALA A 117 4.15 -18.94 3.84
C ALA A 117 3.75 -19.10 2.36
N HIS A 118 2.59 -18.58 1.95
CA HIS A 118 2.18 -18.59 0.55
C HIS A 118 3.15 -17.81 -0.33
N PHE A 119 3.55 -16.61 0.09
CA PHE A 119 4.54 -15.82 -0.65
C PHE A 119 5.87 -16.56 -0.81
N LEU A 120 6.37 -17.21 0.25
CA LEU A 120 7.59 -18.01 0.17
C LEU A 120 7.41 -19.23 -0.74
N GLN A 121 6.25 -19.89 -0.70
CA GLN A 121 5.94 -21.01 -1.58
C GLN A 121 5.93 -20.57 -3.06
N GLU A 122 5.33 -19.43 -3.38
CA GLU A 122 5.33 -18.89 -4.75
C GLU A 122 6.76 -18.61 -5.25
N ILE A 123 7.59 -18.01 -4.39
CA ILE A 123 9.02 -17.77 -4.71
C ILE A 123 9.73 -19.09 -4.96
N ILE A 124 9.56 -20.07 -4.07
CA ILE A 124 10.21 -21.37 -4.20
C ILE A 124 9.76 -22.02 -5.51
N LEU A 125 8.47 -22.08 -5.82
CA LEU A 125 7.99 -22.65 -7.08
C LEU A 125 8.60 -21.98 -8.30
N HIS A 126 8.71 -20.64 -8.30
CA HIS A 126 9.34 -19.89 -9.39
C HIS A 126 10.87 -20.10 -9.49
N LEU A 127 11.54 -20.56 -8.42
CA LEU A 127 12.95 -20.93 -8.47
C LEU A 127 13.18 -22.35 -8.98
N TYR A 128 12.18 -23.23 -8.84
CA TYR A 128 12.28 -24.65 -9.20
C TYR A 128 11.68 -25.00 -10.58
N TYR A 129 10.87 -24.12 -11.18
CA TYR A 129 10.29 -24.25 -12.53
C TYR A 129 10.73 -23.10 -13.44
#